data_AF-A0AAD7I0T8-F1
#
_entry.id   AF-A0AAD7I0T8-F1
#
_cell.length_a   1.000
_cell.length_b   1.000
_cell.length_c   1.000
_cell.angle_alpha   90.00
_cell.angle_beta   90.00
_cell.angle_gamma   90.00
#
_symmetry.space_group_name_H-M   'P 1'
#
loop_
_entity.id
_entity.type
_entity.pdbx_description
1 polymer ?
#
loop_
_entity_poly.entity_id
_entity_poly.type
_entity_poly.pdbx_seq_one_letter_code
_entity_poly.pdbx_strand_id
1 'polypeptide(L)'
;SQIIYSQLNLDTVPAYDARGVLFNFQSDLANLSKLKAWEGEVPIGAFVVVGHSVSTYKGAANGVKGMWHLGNNLLWVVVCGTMGDESDAGSE
;
A
#
# COMPACT_ATOMS: atom_id res chain seq x y z
N SER A 1 -24.57 -23.45 -0.90
CA SER A 1 -24.60 -22.63 0.33
C SER A 1 -23.91 -21.32 0.03
N GLN A 2 -24.70 -20.27 -0.23
CA GLN A 2 -24.20 -18.93 -0.46
C GLN A 2 -23.78 -18.34 0.89
N ILE A 3 -22.49 -18.13 1.08
CA ILE A 3 -21.99 -17.39 2.23
C ILE A 3 -21.93 -15.92 1.81
N ILE A 4 -22.64 -15.13 2.60
CA ILE A 4 -22.79 -13.69 2.55
C ILE A 4 -21.39 -13.06 2.68
N TYR A 5 -20.84 -12.51 1.59
CA TYR A 5 -19.59 -11.73 1.59
C TYR A 5 -19.83 -10.23 1.89
N SER A 6 -20.95 -9.88 2.52
CA SER A 6 -21.07 -8.55 3.12
C SER A 6 -20.54 -8.61 4.55
N GLN A 7 -19.43 -7.91 4.82
CA GLN A 7 -18.90 -7.51 6.14
C GLN A 7 -17.49 -7.99 6.55
N LEU A 8 -16.61 -8.37 5.64
CA LEU A 8 -15.17 -8.43 5.94
C LEU A 8 -14.37 -8.01 4.70
N ASN A 9 -14.00 -6.73 4.62
CA ASN A 9 -12.96 -6.22 3.71
C ASN A 9 -11.58 -6.78 4.16
N LEU A 10 -11.40 -8.10 4.08
CA LEU A 10 -10.16 -8.76 4.50
C LEU A 10 -9.02 -8.64 3.47
N ASP A 11 -9.33 -8.15 2.26
CA ASP A 11 -8.38 -8.13 1.14
C ASP A 11 -7.90 -6.73 0.77
N THR A 12 -8.31 -5.68 1.49
CA THR A 12 -7.92 -4.32 1.17
C THR A 12 -6.61 -3.97 1.87
N VAL A 13 -5.53 -3.84 1.09
CA VAL A 13 -4.24 -3.35 1.58
C VAL A 13 -4.43 -1.91 2.07
N PRO A 14 -4.09 -1.58 3.32
CA PRO A 14 -4.27 -0.23 3.82
C PRO A 14 -3.38 0.76 3.06
N ALA A 15 -3.98 1.83 2.57
CA ALA A 15 -3.30 2.88 1.82
C ALA A 15 -3.45 4.22 2.54
N TYR A 16 -2.37 4.98 2.63
CA TYR A 16 -2.30 6.21 3.43
C TYR A 16 -1.80 7.40 2.60
N ASP A 17 -2.35 8.60 2.85
CA ASP A 17 -1.92 9.85 2.24
C ASP A 17 -0.90 10.58 3.14
N ALA A 18 0.34 10.68 2.67
CA ALA A 18 1.41 11.42 3.32
C ALA A 18 1.82 12.69 2.55
N ARG A 19 1.10 13.09 1.49
CA ARG A 19 1.48 14.24 0.65
C ARG A 19 1.46 15.58 1.40
N GLY A 20 0.63 15.70 2.44
CA GLY A 20 0.49 16.92 3.25
C GLY A 20 1.39 16.98 4.48
N VAL A 21 2.31 16.03 4.67
CA VAL A 21 3.17 15.96 5.86
C VAL A 21 4.64 15.73 5.47
N LEU A 22 5.56 16.21 6.31
CA LEU A 22 6.97 15.88 6.19
C LEU A 22 7.18 14.44 6.68
N PHE A 23 6.98 13.48 5.77
CA PHE A 23 7.02 12.06 6.11
C PHE A 23 8.44 11.57 6.39
N ASN A 24 8.67 11.05 7.60
CA ASN A 24 9.94 10.49 8.04
C ASN A 24 9.81 8.97 8.24
N PHE A 25 10.48 8.20 7.37
CA PHE A 25 10.46 6.74 7.41
C PHE A 25 10.91 6.14 8.74
N GLN A 26 11.80 6.80 9.47
CA GLN A 26 12.33 6.27 10.73
C GLN A 26 11.31 6.39 11.88
N SER A 27 10.54 7.48 11.95
CA SER A 27 9.60 7.74 13.05
C SER A 27 8.15 7.35 12.72
N ASP A 28 7.75 7.47 11.46
CA ASP A 28 6.33 7.49 11.09
C ASP A 28 5.82 6.11 10.68
N LEU A 29 6.69 5.18 10.29
CA LEU A 29 6.31 3.81 9.90
C LEU A 29 5.59 3.05 11.03
N ALA A 30 5.95 3.29 12.29
CA ALA A 30 5.26 2.69 13.43
C ALA A 30 3.86 3.27 13.68
N ASN A 31 3.52 4.38 13.01
CA ASN A 31 2.35 5.21 13.26
C ASN A 31 1.52 5.47 11.97
N LEU A 32 1.67 4.65 10.93
CA LEU A 32 1.00 4.85 9.63
C LEU A 32 -0.52 5.02 9.75
N SER A 33 -1.15 4.33 10.70
CA SER A 33 -2.60 4.43 10.95
C SER A 33 -3.07 5.81 11.40
N LYS A 34 -2.16 6.73 11.75
CA LYS A 34 -2.49 8.13 12.07
C LYS A 34 -2.62 9.02 10.82
N LEU A 35 -2.13 8.57 9.68
CA LEU A 35 -2.30 9.27 8.42
C LEU A 35 -3.73 9.11 7.91
N LYS A 36 -4.14 10.03 7.03
CA LYS A 36 -5.43 9.92 6.35
C LYS A 36 -5.39 8.70 5.42
N ALA A 37 -6.53 8.02 5.29
CA ALA A 37 -6.69 6.99 4.27
C ALA A 37 -6.50 7.62 2.88
N TRP A 38 -5.84 6.89 1.99
CA TRP A 38 -5.72 7.25 0.59
C TRP A 38 -7.01 6.91 -0.16
N GLU A 39 -7.60 7.90 -0.81
CA GLU A 39 -8.78 7.73 -1.65
C GLU A 39 -8.49 8.36 -3.03
N GLY A 40 -8.44 7.53 -4.09
CA GLY A 40 -8.30 8.00 -5.48
C GLY A 40 -7.03 7.54 -6.20
N GLU A 41 -6.66 8.26 -7.26
CA GLU A 41 -5.53 7.95 -8.14
C GLU A 41 -4.26 8.69 -7.71
N VAL A 42 -3.12 7.98 -7.76
CA VAL A 42 -1.81 8.56 -7.42
C VAL A 42 -1.54 9.77 -8.33
N PRO A 43 -1.37 10.99 -7.78
CA PRO A 43 -1.19 12.19 -8.58
C PRO A 43 0.12 12.17 -9.36
N ILE A 44 0.19 12.97 -10.42
CA ILE A 44 1.44 13.24 -11.13
C ILE A 44 2.46 13.84 -10.16
N GLY A 45 3.72 13.45 -10.26
CA GLY A 45 4.81 13.92 -9.40
C GLY A 45 4.87 13.23 -8.03
N ALA A 46 3.80 12.54 -7.60
CA ALA A 46 3.82 11.73 -6.39
C ALA A 46 4.56 10.39 -6.60
N PHE A 47 4.93 9.75 -5.49
CA PHE A 47 5.46 8.40 -5.49
C PHE A 47 4.82 7.57 -4.37
N VAL A 48 5.00 6.25 -4.43
CA VAL A 48 4.39 5.32 -3.48
C VAL A 48 5.45 4.49 -2.79
N VAL A 49 5.28 4.29 -1.48
CA VAL A 49 6.10 3.41 -0.65
C VAL A 49 5.24 2.24 -0.22
N VAL A 50 5.76 1.03 -0.38
CA VAL A 50 5.00 -0.20 -0.12
C VAL A 50 5.76 -1.06 0.89
N GLY A 51 5.13 -1.32 2.04
CA GLY A 51 5.56 -2.37 2.95
C GLY A 51 5.09 -3.70 2.41
N HIS A 52 6.00 -4.65 2.22
CA HIS A 52 5.66 -6.00 1.75
C HIS A 52 6.49 -7.05 2.48
N SER A 53 5.98 -8.28 2.51
CA SER A 53 6.75 -9.45 2.94
C SER A 53 6.88 -10.44 1.78
N VAL A 54 8.03 -11.10 1.72
CA VAL A 54 8.32 -12.14 0.74
C VAL A 54 8.59 -13.43 1.49
N SER A 55 7.99 -14.52 1.04
CA SER A 55 8.22 -15.85 1.60
C SER A 55 8.44 -16.86 0.48
N THR A 56 9.30 -17.83 0.73
CA THR A 56 9.45 -18.99 -0.14
C THR A 56 9.08 -20.23 0.62
N TYR A 57 8.33 -21.12 -0.03
CA TYR A 57 7.93 -22.37 0.58
C TYR A 57 7.82 -23.46 -0.48
N LYS A 58 7.94 -24.72 -0.05
CA LYS A 58 7.69 -25.88 -0.91
C LYS A 58 6.24 -26.28 -0.78
N GLY A 59 5.56 -26.41 -1.90
CA GLY A 59 4.14 -26.72 -1.97
C GLY A 59 3.82 -27.69 -3.09
N ALA A 60 2.53 -27.93 -3.29
CA ALA A 60 2.02 -28.61 -4.48
C ALA A 60 1.43 -27.57 -5.45
N ALA A 61 1.82 -27.64 -6.71
CA ALA A 61 1.26 -26.82 -7.79
C ALA A 61 0.83 -27.75 -8.93
N ASN A 62 -0.41 -27.61 -9.42
CA ASN A 62 -0.92 -28.39 -10.56
C ASN A 62 -0.69 -29.92 -10.41
N GLY A 63 -0.84 -30.45 -9.20
CA GLY A 63 -0.64 -31.89 -8.90
C GLY A 63 0.82 -32.32 -8.69
N VAL A 64 1.80 -31.44 -8.91
CA VAL A 64 3.23 -31.73 -8.69
C VAL A 64 3.65 -31.29 -7.29
N LYS A 65 4.12 -32.23 -6.46
CA LYS A 65 4.60 -31.96 -5.08
C LYS A 65 6.05 -31.46 -5.07
N GLY A 66 6.38 -30.60 -4.11
CA GLY A 66 7.76 -30.15 -3.86
C GLY A 66 8.21 -28.99 -4.74
N MET A 67 7.28 -28.37 -5.48
CA MET A 67 7.51 -27.17 -6.27
C MET A 67 7.84 -26.00 -5.33
N TRP A 68 8.78 -25.15 -5.73
CA TRP A 68 9.05 -23.89 -5.03
C TRP A 68 7.99 -22.86 -5.38
N HIS A 69 7.43 -22.22 -4.35
CA HIS A 69 6.51 -21.11 -4.47
C HIS A 69 7.13 -19.85 -3.88
N LEU A 70 6.78 -18.71 -4.47
CA LEU A 70 7.07 -17.39 -3.96
C LEU A 70 5.75 -16.72 -3.55
N GLY A 71 5.60 -16.44 -2.26
CA GLY A 71 4.52 -15.62 -1.73
C GLY A 71 4.98 -14.18 -1.60
N ASN A 72 4.22 -13.25 -2.18
CA ASN A 72 4.44 -11.82 -2.06
C ASN A 72 3.19 -11.18 -1.47
N ASN A 73 3.31 -10.56 -0.30
CA ASN A 73 2.18 -10.02 0.43
C ASN A 73 2.39 -8.52 0.67
N LEU A 74 1.46 -7.70 0.18
CA LEU A 74 1.45 -6.28 0.49
C LEU A 74 0.86 -6.06 1.88
N LEU A 75 1.57 -5.30 2.71
CA LEU A 75 1.20 -5.02 4.09
C LEU A 75 0.53 -3.65 4.22
N TRP A 76 1.05 -2.64 3.51
CA TRP A 76 0.53 -1.28 3.49
C TRP A 76 1.13 -0.49 2.33
N VAL A 77 0.49 0.62 2.00
CA VAL A 77 0.87 1.56 0.96
C VAL A 77 0.84 2.99 1.52
N VAL A 78 1.85 3.80 1.20
CA VAL A 78 1.88 5.24 1.55
C VAL A 78 2.12 6.04 0.27
N VAL A 79 1.23 6.98 -0.02
CA VAL A 79 1.39 7.92 -1.14
C VAL A 79 2.11 9.17 -0.62
N CYS A 80 3.28 9.42 -1.17
CA CYS A 80 4.14 10.53 -0.80
C CYS A 80 4.15 11.58 -1.91
N GLY A 81 4.05 12.85 -1.52
CA GLY A 81 4.27 13.96 -2.43
C GLY A 81 5.76 14.27 -2.51
N THR A 82 6.22 14.79 -3.65
CA THR A 82 7.48 15.51 -3.71
C THR A 82 7.18 16.96 -3.32
N MET A 83 8.02 17.55 -2.46
CA MET A 83 8.01 19.00 -2.24
C MET A 83 8.47 19.65 -3.54
N GLY A 84 7.54 19.98 -4.42
CA GLY A 84 7.86 20.47 -5.75
C GLY A 84 6.69 20.40 -6.71
N ASP A 85 5.62 21.12 -6.37
CA ASP A 85 4.77 21.79 -7.37
C ASP A 85 4.07 22.97 -6.68
N GLU A 86 4.83 24.03 -6.44
CA GLU A 86 4.30 25.40 -6.42
C GLU A 86 3.91 25.84 -7.85
N SER A 87 3.19 25.00 -8.61
CA SER A 87 2.86 25.28 -10.01
C SER A 87 1.37 25.50 -10.27
N ASP A 88 0.52 25.54 -9.24
CA ASP A 88 -0.89 25.93 -9.35
C ASP A 88 -1.32 26.92 -8.24
N ALA A 89 -0.42 27.80 -7.80
CA ALA A 89 -0.85 29.08 -7.23
C ALA A 89 -1.33 29.97 -8.38
N GLY A 90 -2.50 29.65 -8.93
CA GLY A 90 -3.22 30.47 -9.89
C GLY A 90 -3.42 31.87 -9.33
N SER A 91 -2.56 32.79 -9.74
CA SER A 91 -2.82 34.22 -9.69
C SER A 91 -3.82 34.55 -10.81
N GLU A 92 -5.11 34.60 -10.46
CA GLU A 92 -6.10 35.45 -11.12
C GLU A 92 -6.43 36.65 -10.21
#